data_AF-A0A533SN99-F1
#
_entry.id   AF-A0A533SN99-F1
#
_cell.length_a   1.000
_cell.length_b   1.000
_cell.length_c   1.000
_cell.angle_alpha   90.00
_cell.angle_beta   90.00
_cell.angle_gamma   90.00
#
_symmetry.space_group_name_H-M   'P 1'
#
loop_
_entity.id
_entity.type
_entity.pdbx_description
1 polymer ?
#
loop_
_entity_poly.entity_id
_entity_poly.type
_entity_poly.pdbx_seq_one_letter_code
_entity_poly.pdbx_strand_id
1 'polypeptide(L)'
;MPDEKKLYFNGIDGTTGQYLLPPMKLEDVAALAGAEKAPQNILAWLSSVWHKISSPHLGLPVGVDPADVAQAGWGIVFLKDEDPAVVAALQPLIEHRRRQINNDNLVKVLKYRAGMEWQAWLDDNGVAPGSVVPTKLPYYLLLVGDPARISFPFGQLLDVEYGVGRLHFDTPAEYAAYAAGVIEYETAATLPNRKEAVFFGTRHNLDAATQMSADHLVTPLAEGIPTLGQQGVSQQWGYPMRKLVGVPAVKAGLLEIIRPMDGGKPPAFLFTATHGMGFPRGDANHKSSQGALLCQDWTGFG
;
A
#
# COMPACT_ATOMS: atom_id res chain seq x y z
N MET A 1 34.14 -1.99 -2.75
CA MET A 1 33.34 -2.06 -1.52
C MET A 1 32.45 -0.82 -1.50
N PRO A 2 31.16 -0.95 -1.16
CA PRO A 2 30.30 0.20 -0.91
C PRO A 2 30.96 1.11 0.13
N ASP A 3 30.80 2.42 0.00
CA ASP A 3 31.24 3.35 1.04
C ASP A 3 30.24 3.21 2.19
N GLU A 4 30.65 2.62 3.32
CA GLU A 4 29.80 2.34 4.50
C GLU A 4 29.10 3.61 5.05
N LYS A 5 29.50 4.80 4.59
CA LYS A 5 28.88 6.09 4.98
C LYS A 5 27.79 6.58 4.02
N LYS A 6 27.49 5.84 2.95
CA LYS A 6 26.47 6.21 1.96
C LYS A 6 25.24 5.30 2.05
N LEU A 7 24.09 5.92 1.91
CA LEU A 7 22.79 5.28 1.77
C LEU A 7 22.56 5.00 0.28
N TYR A 8 22.17 3.76 -0.01
CA TYR A 8 21.84 3.27 -1.34
C TYR A 8 20.33 3.09 -1.44
N PHE A 9 19.72 3.60 -2.52
CA PHE A 9 18.28 3.61 -2.71
C PHE A 9 17.88 2.61 -3.78
N ASN A 10 16.66 2.07 -3.64
CA ASN A 10 16.07 1.30 -4.71
C ASN A 10 15.59 2.22 -5.83
N GLY A 11 15.99 1.93 -7.07
CA GLY A 11 15.51 2.63 -8.25
C GLY A 11 16.55 2.70 -9.34
N ILE A 12 16.18 2.33 -10.57
CA ILE A 12 16.99 2.49 -11.78
C ILE A 12 16.27 3.43 -12.74
N ASP A 13 17.00 4.40 -13.28
CA ASP A 13 16.50 5.25 -14.36
C ASP A 13 16.42 4.42 -15.64
N GLY A 14 15.21 4.27 -16.18
CA GLY A 14 14.94 3.43 -17.34
C GLY A 14 15.43 4.01 -18.67
N THR A 15 15.89 5.26 -18.69
CA THR A 15 16.46 5.91 -19.90
C THR A 15 17.98 5.78 -19.94
N THR A 16 18.64 5.82 -18.79
CA THR A 16 20.11 5.79 -18.67
C THR A 16 20.65 4.45 -18.20
N GLY A 17 19.82 3.63 -17.56
CA GLY A 17 20.23 2.38 -16.91
C GLY A 17 21.14 2.59 -15.70
N GLN A 18 21.17 3.80 -15.12
CA GLN A 18 21.89 4.15 -13.89
C GLN A 18 20.95 4.16 -12.69
N TYR A 19 21.47 4.32 -11.47
CA TYR A 19 20.61 4.55 -10.31
C TYR A 19 19.74 5.79 -10.49
N LEU A 20 18.45 5.66 -10.14
CA LEU A 20 17.47 6.75 -10.19
C LEU A 20 17.86 7.91 -9.26
N LEU A 21 18.40 7.57 -8.09
CA LEU A 21 19.02 8.51 -7.18
C LEU A 21 20.46 8.04 -6.89
N PRO A 22 21.46 8.91 -7.02
CA PRO A 22 22.82 8.54 -6.66
C PRO A 22 22.92 8.23 -5.15
N PRO A 23 23.87 7.39 -4.71
CA PRO A 23 24.08 7.15 -3.28
C PRO A 23 24.37 8.46 -2.52
N MET A 24 23.63 8.70 -1.44
CA MET A 24 23.70 9.94 -0.66
C MET A 24 24.32 9.69 0.71
N LYS A 25 24.94 10.71 1.31
CA LYS A 25 25.34 10.60 2.71
C LYS A 25 24.14 10.78 3.62
N LEU A 26 24.21 10.24 4.84
CA LEU A 26 23.16 10.41 5.85
C LEU A 26 22.85 11.88 6.15
N GLU A 27 23.86 12.75 6.17
CA GLU A 27 23.72 14.19 6.41
C GLU A 27 22.88 14.88 5.33
N ASP A 28 23.09 14.53 4.05
CA ASP A 28 22.36 15.08 2.91
C ASP A 28 20.89 14.62 2.95
N VAL A 29 20.65 13.35 3.27
CA VAL A 29 19.30 12.78 3.42
C VAL A 29 18.56 13.43 4.57
N ALA A 30 19.22 13.65 5.71
CA ALA A 30 18.64 14.34 6.86
C ALA A 30 18.28 15.79 6.52
N ALA A 31 19.14 16.49 5.77
CA ALA A 31 18.86 17.86 5.32
C ALA A 31 17.67 17.92 4.35
N LEU A 32 17.58 16.97 3.40
CA LEU A 32 16.42 16.86 2.49
C LEU A 32 15.13 16.60 3.25
N ALA A 33 15.14 15.66 4.20
CA ALA A 33 13.97 15.35 5.03
C ALA A 33 13.53 16.52 5.92
N GLY A 34 14.47 17.37 6.36
CA GLY A 34 14.20 18.55 7.18
C GLY A 34 13.82 19.83 6.40
N ALA A 35 13.87 19.80 5.07
CA ALA A 35 13.61 20.99 4.24
C ALA A 35 12.12 21.39 4.23
N GLU A 36 11.20 20.43 4.38
CA GLU A 36 9.77 20.70 4.50
C GLU A 36 9.39 20.93 5.96
N LYS A 37 8.92 22.14 6.27
CA LYS A 37 8.40 22.46 7.60
C LYS A 37 6.93 22.06 7.68
N ALA A 38 6.65 20.96 8.38
CA ALA A 38 5.29 20.65 8.78
C ALA A 38 4.72 21.77 9.69
N PRO A 39 3.44 22.14 9.53
CA PRO A 39 2.75 23.07 10.43
C PRO A 39 2.88 22.64 11.91
N GLN A 40 3.16 23.59 12.81
CA GLN A 40 3.39 23.29 14.23
C GLN A 40 2.20 22.60 14.90
N ASN A 41 0.97 22.92 14.50
CA ASN A 41 -0.25 22.28 15.00
C ASN A 41 -0.29 20.78 14.63
N ILE A 42 0.17 20.41 13.43
CA ILE A 42 0.25 19.00 13.00
C ILE A 42 1.30 18.27 13.82
N LEU A 43 2.48 18.87 14.02
CA LEU A 43 3.54 18.27 14.83
C LEU A 43 3.11 18.06 16.30
N ALA A 44 2.48 19.06 16.90
CA ALA A 44 1.97 18.98 18.26
C ALA A 44 0.91 17.86 18.40
N TRP A 45 -0.01 17.77 17.42
CA TRP A 45 -1.00 16.70 17.39
C TRP A 45 -0.35 15.32 17.20
N LEU A 46 0.55 15.15 16.21
CA LEU A 46 1.26 13.88 15.97
C LEU A 46 1.99 13.39 17.23
N SER A 47 2.67 14.31 17.94
CA SER A 47 3.29 13.98 19.22
C SER A 47 2.27 13.54 20.28
N SER A 48 1.08 14.13 20.30
CA SER A 48 0.03 13.77 21.26
C SER A 48 -0.63 12.42 20.97
N VAL A 49 -0.69 12.00 19.70
CA VAL A 49 -1.26 10.71 19.30
C VAL A 49 -0.22 9.60 19.20
N TRP A 50 1.08 9.92 19.17
CA TRP A 50 2.18 8.96 18.99
C TRP A 50 2.05 7.71 19.86
N HIS A 51 1.80 7.85 21.16
CA HIS A 51 1.67 6.71 22.06
C HIS A 51 0.45 5.81 21.76
N LYS A 52 -0.61 6.36 21.18
CA LYS A 52 -1.80 5.60 20.77
C LYS A 52 -1.55 4.83 19.47
N ILE A 53 -0.88 5.46 18.50
CA ILE A 53 -0.60 4.85 17.19
C ILE A 53 0.62 3.91 17.21
N SER A 54 1.54 4.09 18.17
CA SER A 54 2.69 3.20 18.39
C SER A 54 2.30 1.91 19.15
N SER A 55 1.05 1.82 19.60
CA SER A 55 0.50 0.63 20.22
C SER A 55 -0.13 -0.28 19.14
N PRO A 56 -0.14 -1.62 19.30
CA PRO A 56 -0.59 -2.56 18.26
C PRO A 56 -2.04 -2.39 17.77
N HIS A 57 -2.86 -1.55 18.42
CA HIS A 57 -4.31 -1.43 18.19
C HIS A 57 -4.78 -0.08 17.59
N LEU A 58 -3.87 0.71 16.98
CA LEU A 58 -4.19 1.84 16.09
C LEU A 58 -5.31 2.79 16.58
N GLY A 59 -5.30 3.15 17.87
CA GLY A 59 -6.20 4.19 18.41
C GLY A 59 -7.70 3.84 18.44
N LEU A 60 -8.10 2.60 18.14
CA LEU A 60 -9.50 2.16 18.20
C LEU A 60 -10.05 2.11 19.64
N PRO A 61 -11.38 2.28 19.84
CA PRO A 61 -12.00 2.10 21.14
C PRO A 61 -11.75 0.70 21.71
N VAL A 62 -11.73 0.58 23.05
CA VAL A 62 -11.60 -0.71 23.73
C VAL A 62 -12.71 -1.66 23.26
N GLY A 63 -12.30 -2.84 22.78
CA GLY A 63 -13.23 -3.88 22.32
C GLY A 63 -13.60 -3.80 20.83
N VAL A 64 -13.03 -2.88 20.06
CA VAL A 64 -13.15 -2.87 18.58
C VAL A 64 -11.93 -3.54 17.98
N ASP A 65 -12.13 -4.67 17.32
CA ASP A 65 -11.08 -5.32 16.54
C ASP A 65 -10.92 -4.63 15.17
N PRO A 66 -9.76 -4.04 14.84
CA PRO A 66 -9.52 -3.49 13.51
C PRO A 66 -9.70 -4.53 12.40
N ALA A 67 -9.40 -5.81 12.64
CA ALA A 67 -9.52 -6.85 11.64
C ALA A 67 -10.97 -7.29 11.36
N ASP A 68 -11.93 -6.91 12.21
CA ASP A 68 -13.35 -7.18 12.02
C ASP A 68 -14.07 -5.94 11.49
N VAL A 69 -14.35 -5.94 10.18
CA VAL A 69 -15.05 -4.82 9.52
C VAL A 69 -16.45 -4.58 10.09
N ALA A 70 -17.11 -5.59 10.68
CA ALA A 70 -18.42 -5.42 11.31
C ALA A 70 -18.35 -4.65 12.64
N GLN A 71 -17.16 -4.52 13.24
CA GLN A 71 -16.90 -3.70 14.42
C GLN A 71 -16.23 -2.37 14.04
N ALA A 72 -15.22 -2.41 13.18
CA ALA A 72 -14.44 -1.24 12.77
C ALA A 72 -15.22 -0.29 11.85
N GLY A 73 -16.19 -0.82 11.09
CA GLY A 73 -17.00 -0.08 10.15
C GLY A 73 -16.27 0.28 8.85
N TRP A 74 -17.06 0.67 7.84
CA TRP A 74 -16.57 1.06 6.52
C TRP A 74 -17.27 2.32 6.00
N GLY A 75 -16.48 3.28 5.54
CA GLY A 75 -16.93 4.53 4.94
C GLY A 75 -16.41 4.69 3.53
N ILE A 76 -17.24 5.23 2.65
CA ILE A 76 -16.81 5.69 1.32
C ILE A 76 -16.95 7.20 1.25
N VAL A 77 -15.88 7.88 0.85
CA VAL A 77 -15.79 9.35 0.82
C VAL A 77 -15.72 9.79 -0.63
N PHE A 78 -16.79 10.41 -1.13
CA PHE A 78 -16.82 10.98 -2.47
C PHE A 78 -16.48 12.47 -2.44
N LEU A 79 -15.93 13.00 -3.53
CA LEU A 79 -16.01 14.44 -3.77
C LEU A 79 -17.48 14.91 -3.72
N LYS A 80 -17.70 16.10 -3.16
CA LYS A 80 -19.04 16.68 -2.98
C LYS A 80 -19.79 16.78 -4.31
N ASP A 81 -19.05 17.13 -5.36
CA ASP A 81 -19.43 17.28 -6.75
C ASP A 81 -18.84 16.17 -7.62
N GLU A 82 -18.67 14.96 -7.06
CA GLU A 82 -18.27 13.78 -7.84
C GLU A 82 -19.31 13.45 -8.93
N ASP A 83 -18.85 12.90 -10.05
CA ASP A 83 -19.71 12.45 -11.14
C ASP A 83 -20.78 11.46 -10.61
N PRO A 84 -22.08 11.74 -10.78
CA PRO A 84 -23.15 10.82 -10.38
C PRO A 84 -23.00 9.42 -10.99
N ALA A 85 -22.40 9.28 -12.17
CA ALA A 85 -22.14 7.98 -12.79
C ALA A 85 -21.09 7.17 -12.01
N VAL A 86 -20.07 7.82 -11.44
CA VAL A 86 -19.08 7.18 -10.55
C VAL A 86 -19.74 6.74 -9.25
N VAL A 87 -20.59 7.59 -8.66
CA VAL A 87 -21.35 7.23 -7.45
C VAL A 87 -22.26 6.02 -7.72
N ALA A 88 -22.96 6.01 -8.86
CA ALA A 88 -23.82 4.89 -9.26
C ALA A 88 -23.01 3.60 -9.50
N ALA A 89 -21.84 3.70 -10.14
CA ALA A 89 -20.95 2.57 -10.40
C ALA A 89 -20.46 1.86 -9.11
N LEU A 90 -20.33 2.61 -8.01
CA LEU A 90 -19.90 2.09 -6.71
C LEU A 90 -21.06 1.72 -5.78
N GLN A 91 -22.30 2.01 -6.16
CA GLN A 91 -23.50 1.65 -5.39
C GLN A 91 -23.59 0.14 -5.06
N PRO A 92 -23.25 -0.80 -5.97
CA PRO A 92 -23.22 -2.22 -5.64
C PRO A 92 -22.26 -2.58 -4.50
N LEU A 93 -21.09 -1.92 -4.43
CA LEU A 93 -20.10 -2.15 -3.37
C LEU A 93 -20.61 -1.62 -2.02
N ILE A 94 -21.29 -0.47 -2.01
CA ILE A 94 -21.91 0.09 -0.81
C ILE A 94 -22.98 -0.87 -0.26
N GLU A 95 -23.84 -1.38 -1.15
CA GLU A 95 -24.89 -2.33 -0.76
C GLU A 95 -24.30 -3.66 -0.26
N HIS A 96 -23.24 -4.15 -0.90
CA HIS A 96 -22.50 -5.32 -0.44
C HIS A 96 -21.97 -5.13 0.99
N ARG A 97 -21.34 -3.98 1.27
CA ARG A 97 -20.84 -3.64 2.62
C ARG A 97 -21.96 -3.51 3.66
N ARG A 98 -23.11 -2.93 3.30
CA ARG A 98 -24.29 -2.88 4.19
C ARG A 98 -24.76 -4.27 4.60
N ARG A 99 -24.87 -5.19 3.63
CA ARG A 99 -25.26 -6.58 3.92
C ARG A 99 -24.22 -7.32 4.76
N GLN A 100 -22.94 -7.12 4.47
CA GLN A 100 -21.85 -7.78 5.19
C GLN A 100 -21.74 -7.31 6.65
N ILE A 101 -21.80 -6.00 6.89
CA ILE A 101 -21.66 -5.40 8.22
C ILE A 101 -22.97 -5.50 9.01
N ASN A 102 -24.12 -5.50 8.32
CA ASN A 102 -25.46 -5.61 8.90
C ASN A 102 -25.72 -4.60 10.04
N ASN A 103 -25.17 -3.40 9.90
CA ASN A 103 -25.34 -2.28 10.82
C ASN A 103 -25.15 -0.96 10.06
N ASP A 104 -26.26 -0.28 9.75
CA ASP A 104 -26.25 0.98 8.99
C ASP A 104 -25.53 2.13 9.72
N ASN A 105 -25.31 2.02 11.03
CA ASN A 105 -24.50 3.00 11.76
C ASN A 105 -23.01 2.88 11.47
N LEU A 106 -22.55 1.77 10.91
CA LEU A 106 -21.15 1.48 10.61
C LEU A 106 -20.82 1.50 9.12
N VAL A 107 -21.83 1.73 8.25
CA VAL A 107 -21.63 1.95 6.81
C VAL A 107 -22.00 3.37 6.44
N LYS A 108 -21.01 4.20 6.10
CA LYS A 108 -21.25 5.62 5.79
C LYS A 108 -20.91 5.97 4.34
N VAL A 109 -21.79 6.75 3.72
CA VAL A 109 -21.49 7.45 2.47
C VAL A 109 -21.26 8.90 2.82
N LEU A 110 -20.01 9.33 2.69
CA LEU A 110 -19.50 10.63 3.15
C LEU A 110 -19.15 11.50 1.96
N LYS A 111 -19.11 12.82 2.19
CA LYS A 111 -18.72 13.80 1.19
C LYS A 111 -17.50 14.58 1.65
N TYR A 112 -16.62 14.90 0.72
CA TYR A 112 -15.46 15.74 0.91
C TYR A 112 -15.51 16.91 -0.08
N ARG A 113 -15.28 18.13 0.40
CA ARG A 113 -15.15 19.31 -0.46
C ARG A 113 -13.66 19.52 -0.75
N ALA A 114 -13.30 19.61 -2.03
CA ALA A 114 -11.91 19.85 -2.43
C ALA A 114 -11.28 21.05 -1.71
N GLY A 115 -10.05 20.87 -1.22
CA GLY A 115 -9.31 21.88 -0.46
C GLY A 115 -9.77 22.06 1.00
N MET A 116 -10.71 21.24 1.48
CA MET A 116 -11.06 21.23 2.89
C MET A 116 -9.94 20.61 3.73
N GLU A 117 -9.58 21.29 4.81
CA GLU A 117 -8.59 20.80 5.78
C GLU A 117 -9.10 19.57 6.53
N TRP A 118 -8.19 18.65 6.84
CA TRP A 118 -8.51 17.37 7.47
C TRP A 118 -9.23 17.52 8.82
N GLN A 119 -8.82 18.47 9.66
CA GLN A 119 -9.42 18.73 10.97
C GLN A 119 -10.86 19.20 10.83
N ALA A 120 -11.10 20.16 9.93
CA ALA A 120 -12.44 20.66 9.66
C ALA A 120 -13.35 19.54 9.11
N TRP A 121 -12.79 18.63 8.29
CA TRP A 121 -13.55 17.49 7.78
C TRP A 121 -13.89 16.48 8.87
N LEU A 122 -12.97 16.18 9.79
CA LEU A 122 -13.26 15.36 10.97
C LEU A 122 -14.37 15.98 11.83
N ASP A 123 -14.26 17.29 12.10
CA ASP A 123 -15.23 18.04 12.91
C ASP A 123 -16.63 18.03 12.25
N ASP A 124 -16.72 18.22 10.93
CA ASP A 124 -17.97 18.13 10.16
C ASP A 124 -18.61 16.74 10.24
N ASN A 125 -17.81 15.70 10.48
CA ASN A 125 -18.26 14.32 10.72
C ASN A 125 -18.41 13.99 12.22
N GLY A 126 -18.31 14.99 13.09
CA GLY A 126 -18.57 14.90 14.52
C GLY A 126 -17.50 14.18 15.33
N VAL A 127 -16.28 14.06 14.80
CA VAL A 127 -15.12 13.45 15.46
C VAL A 127 -13.98 14.46 15.56
N ALA A 128 -13.25 14.42 16.66
CA ALA A 128 -12.06 15.24 16.84
C ALA A 128 -10.80 14.40 16.53
N PRO A 129 -9.70 15.02 16.08
CA PRO A 129 -8.42 14.33 15.98
C PRO A 129 -8.02 13.62 17.28
N GLY A 130 -7.43 12.44 17.19
CA GLY A 130 -7.11 11.62 18.37
C GLY A 130 -8.25 10.68 18.82
N SER A 131 -9.40 10.70 18.15
CA SER A 131 -10.64 9.99 18.55
C SER A 131 -11.29 9.24 17.39
N VAL A 132 -11.06 7.93 17.31
CA VAL A 132 -11.74 7.06 16.34
C VAL A 132 -13.07 6.58 16.92
N VAL A 133 -14.18 6.93 16.28
CA VAL A 133 -15.53 6.55 16.71
C VAL A 133 -16.30 5.96 15.53
N PRO A 134 -16.26 4.63 15.31
CA PRO A 134 -16.78 3.97 14.12
C PRO A 134 -18.23 4.32 13.74
N THR A 135 -19.09 4.57 14.74
CA THR A 135 -20.50 4.91 14.53
C THR A 135 -20.73 6.32 13.97
N LYS A 136 -19.76 7.22 14.15
CA LYS A 136 -19.75 8.57 13.57
C LYS A 136 -18.95 8.58 12.28
N LEU A 137 -17.68 8.17 12.38
CA LEU A 137 -16.75 8.03 11.26
C LEU A 137 -16.12 6.63 11.31
N PRO A 138 -16.45 5.74 10.35
CA PRO A 138 -15.93 4.39 10.33
C PRO A 138 -14.41 4.34 10.21
N TYR A 139 -13.79 3.27 10.70
CA TYR A 139 -12.34 3.11 10.70
C TYR A 139 -11.76 2.96 9.29
N TYR A 140 -12.37 2.12 8.45
CA TYR A 140 -11.93 1.97 7.07
C TYR A 140 -12.57 3.02 6.18
N LEU A 141 -11.75 3.86 5.52
CA LEU A 141 -12.21 4.94 4.64
C LEU A 141 -11.70 4.74 3.22
N LEU A 142 -12.61 4.59 2.25
CA LEU A 142 -12.29 4.57 0.83
C LEU A 142 -12.50 5.96 0.23
N LEU A 143 -11.41 6.66 -0.07
CA LEU A 143 -11.43 7.95 -0.76
C LEU A 143 -11.64 7.72 -2.27
N VAL A 144 -12.71 8.29 -2.82
CA VAL A 144 -13.06 8.21 -4.23
C VAL A 144 -12.94 9.58 -4.86
N GLY A 145 -11.98 9.71 -5.79
CA GLY A 145 -11.77 10.95 -6.55
C GLY A 145 -10.31 11.23 -6.89
N ASP A 146 -10.12 12.18 -7.80
CA ASP A 146 -8.81 12.62 -8.30
C ASP A 146 -7.86 13.03 -7.14
N PRO A 147 -6.62 12.49 -7.08
CA PRO A 147 -5.58 12.92 -6.15
C PRO A 147 -5.25 14.42 -6.14
N ALA A 148 -5.51 15.15 -7.23
CA ALA A 148 -5.36 16.60 -7.25
C ALA A 148 -6.47 17.33 -6.48
N ARG A 149 -7.65 16.71 -6.34
CA ARG A 149 -8.84 17.30 -5.68
C ARG A 149 -9.02 16.80 -4.25
N ILE A 150 -8.71 15.54 -4.00
CA ILE A 150 -8.51 14.97 -2.67
C ILE A 150 -7.01 14.79 -2.49
N SER A 151 -6.34 15.70 -1.79
CA SER A 151 -4.87 15.73 -1.73
C SER A 151 -4.27 14.50 -1.02
N PHE A 152 -3.01 14.15 -1.34
CA PHE A 152 -2.28 13.13 -0.59
C PHE A 152 -2.11 13.49 0.89
N PRO A 153 -1.75 14.73 1.28
CA PRO A 153 -1.68 15.12 2.69
C PRO A 153 -2.99 14.87 3.45
N PHE A 154 -4.16 15.13 2.85
CA PHE A 154 -5.44 14.83 3.49
C PHE A 154 -5.58 13.34 3.82
N GLY A 155 -5.31 12.47 2.84
CA GLY A 155 -5.36 11.01 3.05
C GLY A 155 -4.32 10.51 4.05
N GLN A 156 -3.08 11.00 3.97
CA GLN A 156 -1.99 10.62 4.87
C GLN A 156 -2.25 11.03 6.32
N LEU A 157 -2.83 12.21 6.55
CA LEU A 157 -3.18 12.66 7.90
C LEU A 157 -4.33 11.84 8.49
N LEU A 158 -5.29 11.40 7.66
CA LEU A 158 -6.30 10.44 8.08
C LEU A 158 -5.70 9.06 8.39
N ASP A 159 -4.75 8.59 7.58
CA ASP A 159 -4.12 7.27 7.72
C ASP A 159 -3.29 7.10 9.00
N VAL A 160 -3.06 8.18 9.74
CA VAL A 160 -2.50 8.14 11.10
C VAL A 160 -3.45 7.41 12.07
N GLU A 161 -4.77 7.56 11.88
CA GLU A 161 -5.79 7.06 12.82
C GLU A 161 -6.83 6.14 12.18
N TYR A 162 -6.91 6.10 10.85
CA TYR A 162 -7.91 5.37 10.07
C TYR A 162 -7.23 4.42 9.07
N GLY A 163 -7.94 3.38 8.63
CA GLY A 163 -7.48 2.55 7.51
C GLY A 163 -7.88 3.19 6.18
N VAL A 164 -6.99 3.94 5.53
CA VAL A 164 -7.35 4.75 4.35
C VAL A 164 -6.96 4.07 3.04
N GLY A 165 -7.96 3.80 2.21
CA GLY A 165 -7.80 3.39 0.81
C GLY A 165 -8.09 4.55 -0.14
N ARG A 166 -7.50 4.54 -1.33
CA ARG A 166 -7.81 5.51 -2.40
C ARG A 166 -8.17 4.79 -3.70
N LEU A 167 -9.20 5.29 -4.37
CA LEU A 167 -9.67 4.79 -5.65
C LEU A 167 -9.85 5.94 -6.64
N HIS A 168 -9.10 5.90 -7.74
CA HIS A 168 -9.26 6.81 -8.86
C HIS A 168 -9.04 6.09 -10.18
N PHE A 169 -10.02 6.19 -11.07
CA PHE A 169 -9.96 5.71 -12.45
C PHE A 169 -10.44 6.80 -13.41
N ASP A 170 -10.13 6.63 -14.69
CA ASP A 170 -10.47 7.61 -15.73
C ASP A 170 -11.96 7.56 -16.11
N THR A 171 -12.63 6.42 -15.92
CA THR A 171 -14.01 6.20 -16.37
C THR A 171 -14.92 5.53 -15.33
N PRO A 172 -16.23 5.84 -15.30
CA PRO A 172 -17.20 5.15 -14.43
C PRO A 172 -17.23 3.62 -14.60
N ALA A 173 -16.94 3.12 -15.82
CA ALA A 173 -16.90 1.68 -16.10
C ALA A 173 -15.78 0.96 -15.34
N GLU A 174 -14.63 1.60 -15.15
CA GLU A 174 -13.52 1.04 -14.38
C GLU A 174 -13.84 0.97 -12.88
N TYR A 175 -14.56 1.96 -12.35
CA TYR A 175 -15.10 1.89 -10.98
C TYR A 175 -16.08 0.73 -10.81
N ALA A 176 -16.97 0.51 -11.79
CA ALA A 176 -17.89 -0.61 -11.77
C ALA A 176 -17.16 -1.96 -11.85
N ALA A 177 -16.11 -2.06 -12.68
CA ALA A 177 -15.28 -3.26 -12.79
C ALA A 177 -14.53 -3.55 -11.48
N TYR A 178 -13.99 -2.52 -10.82
CA TYR A 178 -13.38 -2.66 -9.49
C TYR A 178 -14.39 -3.16 -8.46
N ALA A 179 -15.57 -2.53 -8.36
CA ALA A 179 -16.61 -2.95 -7.44
C ALA A 179 -17.04 -4.40 -7.68
N ALA A 180 -17.24 -4.79 -8.93
CA ALA A 180 -17.56 -6.15 -9.32
C ALA A 180 -16.46 -7.14 -8.90
N GLY A 181 -15.19 -6.83 -9.16
CA GLY A 181 -14.07 -7.69 -8.80
C GLY A 181 -13.92 -7.89 -7.29
N VAL A 182 -14.12 -6.84 -6.48
CA VAL A 182 -14.12 -6.96 -5.01
C VAL A 182 -15.26 -7.86 -4.53
N ILE A 183 -16.48 -7.63 -5.02
CA ILE A 183 -17.65 -8.43 -4.63
C ILE A 183 -17.48 -9.89 -5.07
N GLU A 184 -17.02 -10.11 -6.29
CA GLU A 184 -16.74 -11.45 -6.82
C GLU A 184 -15.72 -12.16 -5.93
N TYR A 185 -14.60 -11.52 -5.60
CA TYR A 185 -13.58 -12.10 -4.74
C TYR A 185 -14.13 -12.48 -3.35
N GLU A 186 -14.91 -11.61 -2.73
CA GLU A 186 -15.43 -11.82 -1.38
C GLU A 186 -16.60 -12.81 -1.30
N THR A 187 -17.30 -13.04 -2.41
CA THR A 187 -18.43 -13.96 -2.49
C THR A 187 -18.09 -15.27 -3.21
N ALA A 188 -16.87 -15.40 -3.72
CA ALA A 188 -16.42 -16.57 -4.45
C ALA A 188 -16.51 -17.84 -3.57
N ALA A 189 -17.14 -18.88 -4.11
CA ALA A 189 -17.20 -20.18 -3.45
C ALA A 189 -15.82 -20.87 -3.35
N THR A 190 -14.86 -20.46 -4.19
CA THR A 190 -13.49 -20.98 -4.17
C THR A 190 -12.50 -19.85 -4.27
N LEU A 191 -11.37 -19.98 -3.56
CA LEU A 191 -10.30 -18.99 -3.62
C LEU A 191 -9.64 -18.98 -5.01
N PRO A 192 -9.46 -17.81 -5.64
CA PRO A 192 -8.81 -17.71 -6.94
C PRO A 192 -7.30 -17.96 -6.85
N ASN A 193 -6.72 -17.85 -5.66
CA ASN A 193 -5.30 -18.07 -5.38
C ASN A 193 -5.06 -19.43 -4.71
N ARG A 194 -3.89 -20.04 -4.95
CA ARG A 194 -3.43 -21.22 -4.22
C ARG A 194 -2.82 -20.80 -2.88
N LYS A 195 -2.97 -21.64 -1.85
CA LYS A 195 -2.33 -21.43 -0.54
C LYS A 195 -0.82 -21.63 -0.66
N GLU A 196 -0.12 -20.59 -1.09
CA GLU A 196 1.35 -20.53 -1.24
C GLU A 196 1.80 -19.08 -1.02
N ALA A 197 2.96 -18.92 -0.38
CA ALA A 197 3.67 -17.66 -0.25
C ALA A 197 4.94 -17.71 -1.10
N VAL A 198 5.10 -16.75 -2.01
CA VAL A 198 6.25 -16.65 -2.90
C VAL A 198 7.07 -15.41 -2.55
N PHE A 199 8.37 -15.59 -2.37
CA PHE A 199 9.33 -14.53 -2.12
C PHE A 199 10.24 -14.40 -3.33
N PHE A 200 10.15 -13.27 -4.01
CA PHE A 200 10.90 -12.96 -5.22
C PHE A 200 11.82 -11.78 -4.93
N GLY A 201 13.12 -11.92 -5.18
CA GLY A 201 14.05 -10.81 -4.96
C GLY A 201 15.27 -10.89 -5.85
N THR A 202 15.67 -9.77 -6.43
CA THR A 202 16.92 -9.73 -7.17
C THR A 202 18.11 -9.60 -6.22
N ARG A 203 19.29 -10.00 -6.69
CA ARG A 203 20.55 -9.89 -5.95
C ARG A 203 21.69 -9.66 -6.94
N HIS A 204 21.72 -8.49 -7.55
CA HIS A 204 22.64 -8.18 -8.64
C HIS A 204 24.08 -8.00 -8.15
N ASN A 205 25.01 -8.33 -9.05
CA ASN A 205 26.43 -8.22 -8.74
C ASN A 205 26.83 -6.77 -8.60
N LEU A 206 27.60 -6.46 -7.54
CA LEU A 206 28.08 -5.11 -7.23
C LEU A 206 26.98 -4.07 -6.97
N ASP A 207 25.73 -4.50 -6.78
CA ASP A 207 24.63 -3.66 -6.34
C ASP A 207 24.33 -3.89 -4.85
N ALA A 208 24.59 -2.88 -4.02
CA ALA A 208 24.43 -3.01 -2.57
C ALA A 208 22.97 -3.07 -2.14
N ALA A 209 22.06 -2.40 -2.86
CA ALA A 209 20.66 -2.26 -2.47
C ALA A 209 19.92 -3.61 -2.58
N THR A 210 20.08 -4.31 -3.70
CA THR A 210 19.50 -5.63 -3.93
C THR A 210 20.20 -6.70 -3.09
N GLN A 211 21.52 -6.60 -2.85
CA GLN A 211 22.22 -7.48 -1.91
C GLN A 211 21.67 -7.36 -0.49
N MET A 212 21.57 -6.14 0.04
CA MET A 212 20.98 -5.90 1.36
C MET A 212 19.52 -6.34 1.41
N SER A 213 18.73 -6.06 0.36
CA SER A 213 17.32 -6.48 0.32
C SER A 213 17.17 -8.01 0.28
N ALA A 214 18.00 -8.72 -0.49
CA ALA A 214 17.99 -10.18 -0.54
C ALA A 214 18.40 -10.81 0.80
N ASP A 215 19.48 -10.29 1.41
CA ASP A 215 20.14 -10.92 2.55
C ASP A 215 19.49 -10.50 3.89
N HIS A 216 18.96 -9.28 3.99
CA HIS A 216 18.45 -8.70 5.24
C HIS A 216 16.94 -8.40 5.25
N LEU A 217 16.23 -8.58 4.12
CA LEU A 217 14.78 -8.43 4.06
C LEU A 217 14.10 -9.71 3.56
N VAL A 218 14.38 -10.15 2.34
CA VAL A 218 13.71 -11.30 1.73
C VAL A 218 14.02 -12.59 2.48
N THR A 219 15.30 -12.86 2.74
CA THR A 219 15.74 -14.09 3.38
C THR A 219 15.19 -14.23 4.80
N PRO A 220 15.31 -13.22 5.69
CA PRO A 220 14.72 -13.28 7.02
C PRO A 220 13.20 -13.43 7.02
N LEU A 221 12.48 -12.77 6.09
CA LEU A 221 11.02 -12.91 5.99
C LEU A 221 10.59 -14.32 5.56
N ALA A 222 11.31 -14.92 4.61
CA ALA A 222 10.99 -16.22 4.06
C ALA A 222 11.38 -17.38 5.00
N GLU A 223 12.56 -17.30 5.62
CA GLU A 223 13.19 -18.41 6.33
C GLU A 223 13.23 -18.21 7.86
N GLY A 224 12.98 -16.99 8.33
CA GLY A 224 13.11 -16.63 9.73
C GLY A 224 14.55 -16.28 10.12
N ILE A 225 14.74 -16.05 11.42
CA ILE A 225 16.04 -15.78 12.04
C ILE A 225 16.23 -16.80 13.17
N PRO A 226 16.81 -17.99 12.89
CA PRO A 226 16.90 -19.07 13.87
C PRO A 226 17.63 -18.69 15.16
N THR A 227 18.64 -17.82 15.07
CA THR A 227 19.40 -17.32 16.23
C THR A 227 18.55 -16.47 17.18
N LEU A 228 17.45 -15.91 16.70
CA LEU A 228 16.47 -15.15 17.50
C LEU A 228 15.21 -15.97 17.80
N GLY A 229 15.17 -17.26 17.42
CA GLY A 229 13.99 -18.11 17.54
C GLY A 229 12.81 -17.66 16.68
N GLN A 230 13.04 -16.81 15.68
CA GLN A 230 12.00 -16.27 14.80
C GLN A 230 11.83 -17.18 13.59
N GLN A 231 10.59 -17.59 13.31
CA GLN A 231 10.24 -18.37 12.12
C GLN A 231 9.97 -17.43 10.94
N GLY A 232 10.09 -17.97 9.72
CA GLY A 232 9.66 -17.26 8.52
C GLY A 232 8.14 -17.05 8.51
N VAL A 233 7.69 -15.98 7.85
CA VAL A 233 6.27 -15.58 7.81
C VAL A 233 5.40 -16.71 7.25
N SER A 234 5.85 -17.37 6.18
CA SER A 234 5.10 -18.48 5.57
C SER A 234 4.92 -19.66 6.54
N GLN A 235 5.95 -19.99 7.32
CA GLN A 235 5.89 -21.07 8.30
C GLN A 235 4.93 -20.71 9.44
N GLN A 236 5.03 -19.49 9.97
CA GLN A 236 4.17 -18.99 11.05
C GLN A 236 2.68 -19.10 10.71
N TRP A 237 2.31 -18.87 9.45
CA TRP A 237 0.93 -18.91 8.97
C TRP A 237 0.55 -20.20 8.22
N GLY A 238 1.45 -21.19 8.15
CA GLY A 238 1.20 -22.49 7.53
C GLY A 238 0.99 -22.43 6.01
N TYR A 239 1.73 -21.57 5.31
CA TYR A 239 1.78 -21.48 3.86
C TYR A 239 3.02 -22.22 3.32
N PRO A 240 2.87 -23.13 2.34
CA PRO A 240 3.97 -23.57 1.49
C PRO A 240 4.73 -22.37 0.93
N MET A 241 6.06 -22.46 0.97
CA MET A 241 6.95 -21.35 0.60
C MET A 241 7.70 -21.67 -0.68
N ARG A 242 7.81 -20.67 -1.56
CA ARG A 242 8.71 -20.69 -2.72
C ARG A 242 9.59 -19.44 -2.68
N LYS A 243 10.91 -19.62 -2.78
CA LYS A 243 11.88 -18.52 -2.76
C LYS A 243 12.64 -18.48 -4.07
N LEU A 244 12.58 -17.35 -4.75
CA LEU A 244 13.24 -17.06 -6.01
C LEU A 244 14.11 -15.82 -5.78
N VAL A 245 15.35 -16.02 -5.32
CA VAL A 245 16.28 -14.94 -4.99
C VAL A 245 17.56 -15.05 -5.79
N GLY A 246 18.02 -13.93 -6.37
CA GLY A 246 19.20 -13.90 -7.23
C GLY A 246 18.92 -14.51 -8.59
N VAL A 247 19.80 -15.39 -9.08
CA VAL A 247 19.72 -16.06 -10.40
C VAL A 247 18.30 -16.51 -10.83
N PRO A 248 17.47 -17.14 -9.99
CA PRO A 248 16.10 -17.55 -10.39
C PRO A 248 15.07 -16.41 -10.46
N ALA A 249 15.38 -15.19 -10.01
CA ALA A 249 14.47 -14.05 -9.97
C ALA A 249 14.38 -13.32 -11.33
N VAL A 250 14.15 -14.07 -12.40
CA VAL A 250 14.08 -13.55 -13.78
C VAL A 250 12.66 -13.16 -14.18
N LYS A 251 12.54 -12.31 -15.21
CA LYS A 251 11.24 -11.82 -15.71
C LYS A 251 10.26 -12.93 -16.07
N ALA A 252 10.73 -13.97 -16.75
CA ALA A 252 9.90 -15.11 -17.12
C ALA A 252 9.30 -15.82 -15.90
N GLY A 253 10.11 -16.01 -14.85
CA GLY A 253 9.65 -16.61 -13.59
C GLY A 253 8.63 -15.74 -12.87
N LEU A 254 8.83 -14.42 -12.84
CA LEU A 254 7.84 -13.50 -12.26
C LEU A 254 6.49 -13.55 -12.99
N LEU A 255 6.53 -13.58 -14.33
CA LEU A 255 5.32 -13.71 -15.14
C LEU A 255 4.57 -15.02 -14.89
N GLU A 256 5.29 -16.13 -14.75
CA GLU A 256 4.69 -17.44 -14.41
C GLU A 256 4.03 -17.44 -13.02
N ILE A 257 4.60 -16.73 -12.05
CA ILE A 257 3.99 -16.60 -10.71
C ILE A 257 2.66 -15.86 -10.79
N ILE A 258 2.63 -14.72 -11.49
CA ILE A 258 1.46 -13.83 -11.57
C ILE A 258 0.40 -14.39 -12.53
N ARG A 259 0.83 -15.07 -13.60
CA ARG A 259 -0.02 -15.67 -14.64
C ARG A 259 0.42 -17.11 -14.89
N PRO A 260 0.09 -18.04 -13.97
CA PRO A 260 0.45 -19.44 -14.16
C PRO A 260 -0.22 -20.02 -15.40
N MET A 261 0.49 -20.89 -16.12
CA MET A 261 -0.06 -21.62 -17.26
C MET A 261 -1.01 -22.74 -16.80
N ASP A 262 -1.72 -23.34 -17.75
CA ASP A 262 -2.49 -24.59 -17.58
C ASP A 262 -3.56 -24.55 -16.47
N GLY A 263 -4.18 -23.39 -16.25
CA GLY A 263 -5.21 -23.23 -15.23
C GLY A 263 -4.68 -23.23 -13.79
N GLY A 264 -3.35 -23.09 -13.61
CA GLY A 264 -2.74 -22.89 -12.31
C GLY A 264 -3.23 -21.59 -11.65
N LYS A 265 -3.50 -21.65 -10.34
CA LYS A 265 -3.89 -20.48 -9.55
C LYS A 265 -2.66 -19.71 -9.08
N PRO A 266 -2.59 -18.37 -9.18
CA PRO A 266 -1.48 -17.59 -8.62
C PRO A 266 -1.36 -17.79 -7.10
N PRO A 267 -0.19 -17.51 -6.47
CA PRO A 267 -0.05 -17.65 -5.03
C PRO A 267 -0.95 -16.67 -4.28
N ALA A 268 -1.33 -17.03 -3.06
CA ALA A 268 -2.09 -16.15 -2.17
C ALA A 268 -1.26 -14.94 -1.71
N PHE A 269 0.07 -15.08 -1.70
CA PHE A 269 0.98 -14.01 -1.32
C PHE A 269 2.21 -14.02 -2.23
N LEU A 270 2.55 -12.86 -2.79
CA LEU A 270 3.79 -12.62 -3.51
C LEU A 270 4.47 -11.40 -2.90
N PHE A 271 5.65 -11.60 -2.33
CA PHE A 271 6.53 -10.54 -1.89
C PHE A 271 7.62 -10.31 -2.93
N THR A 272 7.76 -9.08 -3.42
CA THR A 272 8.82 -8.70 -4.37
C THR A 272 9.76 -7.70 -3.73
N ALA A 273 11.07 -7.95 -3.80
CA ALA A 273 12.11 -6.98 -3.45
C ALA A 273 13.09 -6.83 -4.61
N THR A 274 12.86 -5.82 -5.44
CA THR A 274 13.68 -5.50 -6.61
C THR A 274 13.84 -3.99 -6.72
N HIS A 275 14.73 -3.54 -7.59
CA HIS A 275 14.62 -2.17 -8.08
C HIS A 275 13.30 -1.95 -8.82
N GLY A 276 12.78 -0.73 -8.72
CA GLY A 276 11.75 -0.20 -9.62
C GLY A 276 12.39 0.67 -10.69
N MET A 277 11.82 0.70 -11.89
CA MET A 277 12.28 1.58 -12.96
C MET A 277 11.58 2.94 -12.89
N GLY A 278 12.37 4.01 -12.91
CA GLY A 278 11.89 5.40 -12.98
C GLY A 278 12.15 6.01 -14.36
N PHE A 279 11.21 6.83 -14.84
CA PHE A 279 11.32 7.53 -16.11
C PHE A 279 11.08 9.03 -15.88
N PRO A 280 11.83 9.92 -16.55
CA PRO A 280 11.61 11.36 -16.43
C PRO A 280 10.19 11.78 -16.85
N ARG A 281 9.70 12.87 -16.25
CA ARG A 281 8.43 13.48 -16.66
C ARG A 281 8.49 13.87 -18.14
N GLY A 282 7.53 13.38 -18.92
CA GLY A 282 7.44 13.63 -20.36
C GLY A 282 8.07 12.54 -21.23
N ASP A 283 8.76 11.56 -20.63
CA ASP A 283 9.22 10.38 -21.36
C ASP A 283 8.03 9.54 -21.87
N ALA A 284 8.14 8.99 -23.08
CA ALA A 284 7.09 8.20 -23.71
C ALA A 284 6.73 6.93 -22.90
N ASN A 285 7.70 6.36 -22.17
CA ASN A 285 7.51 5.16 -21.35
C ASN A 285 7.03 5.49 -19.93
N HIS A 286 6.97 6.77 -19.54
CA HIS A 286 6.60 7.15 -18.18
C HIS A 286 5.23 6.59 -17.77
N LYS A 287 4.20 6.70 -18.64
CA LYS A 287 2.87 6.16 -18.32
C LYS A 287 2.82 4.62 -18.26
N SER A 288 3.53 3.94 -19.16
CA SER A 288 3.44 2.48 -19.31
C SER A 288 4.40 1.69 -18.43
N SER A 289 5.46 2.32 -17.92
CA SER A 289 6.60 1.60 -17.35
C SER A 289 7.15 2.21 -16.06
N GLN A 290 6.64 3.36 -15.60
CA GLN A 290 6.99 3.89 -14.27
C GLN A 290 6.65 2.87 -13.18
N GLY A 291 7.63 2.55 -12.34
CA GLY A 291 7.50 1.56 -11.27
C GLY A 291 7.60 0.10 -11.73
N ALA A 292 8.01 -0.17 -12.99
CA ALA A 292 8.23 -1.53 -13.45
C ALA A 292 9.27 -2.26 -12.59
N LEU A 293 9.02 -3.53 -12.28
CA LEU A 293 9.92 -4.37 -11.47
C LEU A 293 11.10 -4.85 -12.31
N LEU A 294 12.31 -4.47 -11.91
CA LEU A 294 13.55 -4.86 -12.56
C LEU A 294 13.96 -6.27 -12.10
N CYS A 295 14.04 -7.21 -13.03
CA CYS A 295 14.34 -8.62 -12.74
C CYS A 295 15.85 -8.94 -12.89
N GLN A 296 16.26 -10.11 -12.41
CA GLN A 296 17.67 -10.51 -12.34
C GLN A 296 18.37 -10.58 -13.69
N ASP A 297 17.62 -10.85 -14.76
CA ASP A 297 18.08 -10.93 -16.15
C ASP A 297 18.32 -9.56 -16.81
N TRP A 298 18.23 -8.47 -16.04
CA TRP A 298 18.67 -7.14 -16.44
C TRP A 298 20.19 -7.09 -16.67
N THR A 299 20.61 -6.46 -17.76
CA THR A 299 22.02 -6.39 -18.18
C THR A 299 22.69 -5.04 -17.87
N GLY A 300 21.94 -4.03 -17.43
CA GLY A 300 22.45 -2.71 -17.03
C GLY A 300 22.89 -2.66 -15.56
N PHE A 301 23.09 -1.46 -15.02
CA PHE A 301 23.29 -1.30 -13.57
C PHE A 301 21.99 -1.53 -12.82
N GLY A 302 22.13 -1.97 -11.57
CA GLY A 302 21.05 -2.45 -10.74
C GLY A 302 21.12 -3.94 -10.54
#